data_AF-A0A3T0JMD2-F1
#
_entry.id   AF-A0A3T0JMD2-F1
#
_cell.length_a   1.000
_cell.length_b   1.000
_cell.length_c   1.000
_cell.angle_alpha   90.00
_cell.angle_beta   90.00
_cell.angle_gamma   90.00
#
_symmetry.space_group_name_H-M   'P 1'
#
loop_
_entity.id
_entity.type
_entity.pdbx_description
1 polymer ?
#
loop_
_entity_poly.entity_id
_entity_poly.type
_entity_poly.pdbx_seq_one_letter_code
_entity_poly.pdbx_strand_id
1 'polypeptide(L)'
;MLQAVQIQHVQPLLGQQRTLHLPDGTALQIRIDHLDEVPAAKTRYSERMPFCLEFNSLVPTEFVDGLCALELPELGRVEDIFVSRVPAMGRDPQLGYFCISFN
;
A
#
# COMPACT_ATOMS: atom_id res chain seq x y z
N MET A 1 -4.84 6.31 13.23
CA MET A 1 -3.48 6.57 12.69
C MET A 1 -3.46 6.71 11.17
N LEU A 2 -4.22 5.89 10.44
CA LEU A 2 -4.31 5.92 8.97
C LEU A 2 -4.56 7.32 8.34
N GLN A 3 -5.39 8.14 8.97
CA GLN A 3 -5.68 9.52 8.51
C GLN A 3 -4.49 10.48 8.62
N ALA A 4 -3.48 10.16 9.44
CA ALA A 4 -2.25 10.94 9.56
C ALA A 4 -1.20 10.57 8.50
N VAL A 5 -1.43 9.51 7.71
CA VAL A 5 -0.51 9.14 6.63
C VAL A 5 -0.62 10.17 5.50
N GLN A 6 0.52 10.79 5.19
CA GLN A 6 0.73 11.75 4.12
C GLN A 6 1.74 11.16 3.14
N ILE A 7 1.77 11.68 1.91
CA ILE A 7 2.66 11.18 0.85
C ILE A 7 4.13 11.14 1.28
N GLN A 8 4.59 12.15 2.04
CA GLN A 8 5.96 12.26 2.57
C GLN A 8 6.36 11.10 3.51
N HIS A 9 5.40 10.42 4.16
CA HIS A 9 5.69 9.28 5.03
C HIS A 9 5.95 8.00 4.24
N VAL A 10 5.56 7.95 2.96
CA VAL A 10 5.60 6.77 2.11
C VAL A 10 6.58 6.92 0.94
N GLN A 11 6.80 8.14 0.48
CA GLN A 11 7.76 8.46 -0.59
C GLN A 11 9.18 7.92 -0.34
N PRO A 12 9.74 7.96 0.89
CA PRO A 12 11.06 7.38 1.15
C PRO A 12 11.11 5.86 0.94
N LEU A 13 9.96 5.16 0.95
CA LEU A 13 9.87 3.72 0.84
C LEU A 13 9.91 3.21 -0.61
N LEU A 14 9.82 4.10 -1.60
CA LEU A 14 9.87 3.73 -3.02
C LEU A 14 11.11 2.88 -3.33
N GLY A 15 10.90 1.75 -4.01
CA GLY A 15 11.92 0.78 -4.36
C GLY A 15 12.40 -0.12 -3.21
N GLN A 16 11.97 0.13 -1.96
CA GLN A 16 12.38 -0.68 -0.81
C GLN A 16 11.51 -1.92 -0.65
N GLN A 17 12.12 -2.98 -0.10
CA GLN A 17 11.41 -4.17 0.36
C GLN A 17 10.83 -3.91 1.75
N ARG A 18 9.57 -4.30 1.97
CA ARG A 18 8.85 -4.14 3.23
C ARG A 18 8.06 -5.42 3.54
N THR A 19 7.57 -5.50 4.77
CA THR A 19 6.65 -6.56 5.20
C THR A 19 5.24 -5.98 5.33
N LEU A 20 4.30 -6.57 4.60
CA LEU A 20 2.87 -6.33 4.76
C LEU A 20 2.31 -7.39 5.70
N HIS A 21 1.62 -6.96 6.75
CA HIS A 21 0.93 -7.89 7.66
C HIS A 21 -0.49 -8.09 7.17
N LEU A 22 -0.84 -9.34 6.84
CA LEU A 22 -2.12 -9.71 6.27
C LEU A 22 -3.19 -9.90 7.38
N PRO A 23 -4.49 -9.87 7.03
CA PRO A 23 -5.59 -10.01 8.00
C PRO A 23 -5.60 -11.37 8.73
N ASP A 24 -5.01 -12.41 8.13
CA ASP A 24 -4.88 -13.75 8.71
C ASP A 24 -3.71 -13.87 9.71
N GLY A 25 -2.98 -12.78 9.95
CA GLY A 25 -1.81 -12.72 10.83
C GLY A 25 -0.49 -13.13 10.16
N THR A 26 -0.52 -13.53 8.89
CA THR A 26 0.70 -13.85 8.15
C THR A 26 1.43 -12.59 7.65
N ALA A 27 2.69 -12.77 7.26
CA ALA A 27 3.55 -11.71 6.77
C ALA A 27 3.91 -11.94 5.31
N LEU A 28 3.66 -10.95 4.46
CA LEU A 28 3.95 -10.97 3.04
C LEU A 28 5.11 -10.02 2.72
N GLN A 29 6.17 -10.52 2.11
CA GLN A 29 7.26 -9.68 1.60
C GLN A 29 6.80 -8.97 0.34
N ILE A 30 6.93 -7.64 0.33
CA ILE A 30 6.52 -6.76 -0.77
C ILE A 30 7.64 -5.82 -1.18
N ARG A 31 7.56 -5.25 -2.37
CA ARG A 31 8.37 -4.09 -2.77
C ARG A 31 7.46 -2.96 -3.22
N ILE A 32 7.72 -1.77 -2.70
CA ILE A 32 6.99 -0.57 -3.11
C ILE A 32 7.48 -0.14 -4.50
N ASP A 33 6.59 -0.12 -5.47
CA ASP A 33 6.92 0.09 -6.88
C ASP A 33 6.59 1.51 -7.35
N HIS A 34 5.39 2.01 -7.02
CA HIS A 34 4.91 3.30 -7.52
C HIS A 34 4.17 4.10 -6.46
N LEU A 35 4.19 5.42 -6.62
CA LEU A 35 3.49 6.38 -5.77
C LEU A 35 2.98 7.52 -6.65
N ASP A 36 1.67 7.70 -6.68
CA ASP A 36 0.99 8.72 -7.47
C ASP A 36 0.14 9.64 -6.60
N GLU A 37 0.26 10.94 -6.80
CA GLU A 37 -0.76 11.86 -6.32
C GLU A 37 -2.02 11.74 -7.18
N VAL A 38 -3.19 11.80 -6.55
CA VAL A 38 -4.49 11.74 -7.25
C VAL A 38 -5.33 12.99 -6.92
N PRO A 39 -4.91 14.21 -7.28
CA PRO A 39 -5.58 15.46 -6.82
C PRO A 39 -7.07 15.52 -7.13
N ALA A 40 -7.51 14.83 -8.20
CA ALA A 40 -8.92 14.72 -8.59
C ALA A 40 -9.79 13.99 -7.55
N ALA A 41 -9.21 13.14 -6.70
CA ALA A 41 -9.92 12.41 -5.64
C ALA A 41 -10.02 13.20 -4.32
N LYS A 42 -9.63 14.49 -4.31
CA LYS A 42 -9.53 15.27 -3.08
C LYS A 42 -10.90 15.47 -2.43
N THR A 43 -11.04 14.97 -1.21
CA THR A 43 -12.24 15.18 -0.40
C THR A 43 -12.33 16.61 0.10
N ARG A 44 -13.53 17.18 0.09
CA ARG A 44 -13.78 18.54 0.61
C ARG A 44 -13.35 18.64 2.07
N TYR A 45 -12.57 19.66 2.41
CA TYR A 45 -12.01 19.91 3.74
C TYR A 45 -10.92 18.93 4.21
N SER A 46 -10.48 17.99 3.36
CA SER A 46 -9.30 17.19 3.66
C SER A 46 -8.03 18.01 3.46
N GLU A 47 -7.19 18.07 4.49
CA GLU A 47 -5.83 18.62 4.39
C GLU A 47 -4.87 17.67 3.66
N ARG A 48 -5.21 16.38 3.61
CA ARG A 48 -4.41 15.36 2.91
C ARG A 48 -4.52 15.55 1.41
N MET A 49 -3.37 15.57 0.73
CA MET A 49 -3.33 15.31 -0.72
C MET A 49 -3.65 13.83 -0.91
N PRO A 50 -4.69 13.45 -1.67
CA PRO A 50 -4.93 12.05 -2.00
C PRO A 50 -3.78 11.47 -2.82
N PHE A 51 -3.41 10.23 -2.53
CA PHE A 51 -2.38 9.50 -3.27
C PHE A 51 -2.64 7.99 -3.28
N CYS A 52 -2.08 7.33 -4.27
CA CYS A 52 -2.11 5.88 -4.43
C CYS A 52 -0.70 5.32 -4.29
N LEU A 53 -0.58 4.23 -3.53
CA LEU A 53 0.65 3.45 -3.41
C LEU A 53 0.47 2.13 -4.14
N GLU A 54 1.35 1.82 -5.08
CA GLU A 54 1.38 0.52 -5.76
C GLU A 54 2.61 -0.28 -5.36
N PHE A 55 2.42 -1.58 -5.21
CA PHE A 55 3.47 -2.51 -4.80
C PHE A 55 3.19 -3.92 -5.27
N ASN A 56 4.22 -4.77 -5.27
CA ASN A 56 4.10 -6.16 -5.65
C ASN A 56 4.61 -7.09 -4.54
N SER A 57 4.08 -8.31 -4.46
CA SER A 57 4.66 -9.35 -3.62
C SER A 57 5.99 -9.85 -4.21
N LEU A 58 6.88 -10.28 -3.33
CA LEU A 58 8.15 -10.90 -3.70
C LEU A 58 8.09 -12.43 -3.69
N VAL A 59 6.97 -12.97 -3.23
CA VAL A 59 6.67 -14.41 -3.21
C VAL A 59 5.27 -14.65 -3.77
N PRO A 60 4.98 -15.85 -4.29
CA PRO A 60 3.63 -16.20 -4.70
C PRO A 60 2.62 -16.01 -3.58
N THR A 61 1.43 -15.52 -3.92
CA THR A 61 0.38 -15.25 -2.93
C THR A 61 -1.02 -15.36 -3.53
N GLU A 62 -1.92 -15.91 -2.73
CA GLU A 62 -3.37 -15.96 -3.01
C GLU A 62 -4.12 -14.78 -2.41
N PHE A 63 -3.44 -13.89 -1.68
CA PHE A 63 -4.06 -12.69 -1.09
C PHE A 63 -4.70 -11.83 -2.20
N VAL A 64 -5.95 -11.41 -1.98
CA VAL A 64 -6.74 -10.61 -2.91
C VAL A 64 -6.98 -9.22 -2.34
N ASP A 65 -7.62 -9.11 -1.18
CA ASP A 65 -7.86 -7.83 -0.52
C ASP A 65 -8.06 -8.01 0.99
N GLY A 66 -7.96 -6.91 1.74
CA GLY A 66 -8.23 -6.90 3.16
C GLY A 66 -7.61 -5.72 3.91
N LEU A 67 -7.91 -5.65 5.21
CA LEU A 67 -7.31 -4.70 6.14
C LEU A 67 -5.97 -5.23 6.65
N CYS A 68 -4.91 -4.60 6.18
CA CYS A 68 -3.53 -4.97 6.46
C CYS A 68 -2.84 -3.96 7.38
N ALA A 69 -1.64 -4.30 7.83
CA ALA A 69 -0.75 -3.39 8.52
C ALA A 69 0.58 -3.20 7.80
N LEU A 70 1.14 -1.99 7.90
CA LEU A 70 2.44 -1.64 7.35
C LEU A 70 3.23 -0.78 8.35
N GLU A 71 4.49 -1.13 8.58
CA GLU A 71 5.41 -0.30 9.34
C GLU A 71 5.89 0.89 8.50
N LEU A 72 5.67 2.10 8.99
CA LEU A 72 6.20 3.34 8.43
C LEU A 72 7.26 3.94 9.36
N PRO A 73 8.40 4.45 8.85
CA PRO A 73 9.50 4.93 9.68
C PRO A 73 9.09 5.97 10.73
N GLU A 74 8.23 6.92 10.37
CA GLU A 74 7.85 8.05 11.24
C GLU A 74 6.57 7.81 12.05
N LEU A 75 5.72 6.88 11.60
CA LEU A 75 4.40 6.61 12.21
C LEU A 75 4.33 5.26 12.91
N GLY A 76 5.38 4.43 12.83
CA GLY A 76 5.35 3.05 13.29
C GLY A 76 4.32 2.21 12.53
N ARG A 77 3.70 1.28 13.25
CA ARG A 77 2.78 0.29 12.68
C ARG A 77 1.41 0.87 12.36
N VAL A 78 1.17 1.20 11.09
CA VAL A 78 -0.14 1.66 10.63
C VAL A 78 -1.03 0.45 10.36
N GLU A 79 -2.09 0.32 11.17
CA GLU A 79 -3.14 -0.69 11.05
C GLU A 79 -4.30 -0.22 10.16
N ASP A 80 -5.19 -1.17 9.82
CA ASP A 80 -6.45 -0.94 9.10
C ASP A 80 -6.28 -0.34 7.69
N ILE A 81 -5.15 -0.64 7.03
CA ILE A 81 -4.90 -0.21 5.65
C ILE A 81 -5.64 -1.15 4.71
N PHE A 82 -6.63 -0.64 3.97
CA PHE A 82 -7.27 -1.44 2.92
C PHE A 82 -6.33 -1.61 1.73
N VAL A 83 -5.97 -2.86 1.43
CA VAL A 83 -5.14 -3.25 0.29
C VAL A 83 -6.02 -4.03 -0.69
N SER A 84 -5.90 -3.74 -1.98
CA SER A 84 -6.60 -4.48 -3.04
C SER A 84 -5.64 -4.95 -4.11
N ARG A 85 -5.81 -6.18 -4.59
CA ARG A 85 -5.08 -6.74 -5.73
C ARG A 85 -5.57 -6.13 -7.04
N VAL A 86 -4.64 -5.88 -7.95
CA VAL A 86 -4.89 -5.46 -9.31
C VAL A 86 -4.44 -6.56 -10.28
N PRO A 87 -5.00 -6.61 -11.52
CA PRO A 87 -4.59 -7.60 -12.51
C PRO A 87 -3.08 -7.57 -12.82
N ALA A 88 -2.52 -8.74 -13.13
CA ALA A 88 -1.09 -8.85 -13.45
C ALA A 88 -0.71 -8.09 -14.73
N MET A 89 -1.64 -7.85 -15.66
CA MET A 89 -1.43 -7.03 -16.87
C MET A 89 -0.16 -7.40 -17.66
N GLY A 90 0.04 -8.69 -17.92
CA GLY A 90 1.22 -9.20 -18.65
C GLY A 90 2.47 -9.40 -17.80
N ARG A 91 2.42 -9.11 -16.49
CA ARG A 91 3.44 -9.46 -15.50
C ARG A 91 3.23 -10.89 -14.97
N ASP A 92 4.14 -11.37 -14.11
CA ASP A 92 4.10 -12.72 -13.53
C ASP A 92 2.80 -12.97 -12.75
N PRO A 93 1.94 -13.91 -13.18
CA PRO A 93 0.65 -14.15 -12.54
C PRO A 93 0.75 -14.83 -11.17
N GLN A 94 1.92 -15.40 -10.81
CA GLN A 94 2.10 -16.00 -9.49
C GLN A 94 2.24 -14.94 -8.39
N LEU A 95 2.72 -13.75 -8.74
CA LEU A 95 2.89 -12.63 -7.81
C LEU A 95 1.60 -11.84 -7.65
N GLY A 96 1.45 -11.21 -6.49
CA GLY A 96 0.43 -10.23 -6.21
C GLY A 96 0.88 -8.84 -6.62
N TYR A 97 -0.01 -8.07 -7.23
CA TYR A 97 0.16 -6.65 -7.51
C TYR A 97 -0.96 -5.93 -6.81
N PHE A 98 -0.65 -4.89 -6.06
CA PHE A 98 -1.60 -4.30 -5.12
C PHE A 98 -1.58 -2.78 -5.20
N CYS A 99 -2.70 -2.18 -4.80
CA CYS A 99 -2.80 -0.75 -4.58
C CYS A 99 -3.42 -0.44 -3.21
N ILE A 100 -3.04 0.71 -2.65
CA ILE A 100 -3.70 1.36 -1.52
C ILE A 100 -4.03 2.79 -1.96
N SER A 101 -5.26 3.23 -1.70
CA SER A 101 -5.66 4.63 -1.89
C SER A 101 -5.80 5.34 -0.55
N PHE A 102 -5.13 6.47 -0.40
CA PHE A 102 -5.28 7.38 0.73
C PHE A 102 -6.01 8.64 0.24
N ASN A 103 -7.21 8.93 0.78
CA ASN A 103 -8.10 10.02 0.31
C ASN A 103 -8.31 11.15 1.33
#